data_AF-A0AAV3YAY4-F1
#
_entry.id   AF-A0AAV3YAY4-F1
#
_cell.length_a   1.000
_cell.length_b   1.000
_cell.length_c   1.000
_cell.angle_alpha   90.00
_cell.angle_beta   90.00
_cell.angle_gamma   90.00
#
_symmetry.space_group_name_H-M   'P 1'
#
loop_
_entity.id
_entity.type
_entity.pdbx_description
1 polymer ?
#
loop_
_entity_poly.entity_id
_entity_poly.type
_entity_poly.pdbx_seq_one_letter_code
_entity_poly.pdbx_strand_id
1 'polypeptide(L)'
;MGYASCKKMFVRFDGMENQGRNQQQPNNPVTLTQVAHLLRRKTAALWEAASGSYDDRTQKFNEARRAGDYIGVLDRCDAVQLFRVRAGHSLLRSDMFRRKWSATTVCRLCGEENEDCSHVLFGCGELSGIRETDWSDITLQEALWGSKENMVRAARLLRVFISRATRLTAPEPEAADPDNPTVEPDSDVLDLDKDIPTRDQALDLNQDILEWKLVIYVPKATTCMSILLGKTID
;
A
#
# COMPACT_ATOMS: atom_id res chain seq x y z
N MET A 1 26.72 28.17 22.26
CA MET A 1 26.11 26.87 22.59
C MET A 1 25.52 26.31 21.31
N GLY A 2 26.02 25.16 20.86
CA GLY A 2 25.92 24.70 19.47
C GLY A 2 24.72 23.79 19.19
N TYR A 3 24.05 24.04 18.07
CA TYR A 3 23.14 23.07 17.45
C TYR A 3 23.95 22.21 16.49
N ALA A 4 24.21 20.97 16.90
CA ALA A 4 24.88 19.98 16.09
C ALA A 4 23.93 19.47 14.98
N SER A 5 24.22 19.91 13.76
CA SER A 5 24.07 19.23 12.47
C SER A 5 23.38 17.85 12.50
N CYS A 6 22.06 17.82 12.27
CA CYS A 6 21.30 16.62 11.91
C CYS A 6 21.44 16.30 10.40
N LYS A 7 22.69 16.19 9.92
CA LYS A 7 23.03 15.71 8.58
C LYS A 7 23.83 14.41 8.69
N LYS A 8 23.12 13.28 8.66
CA LYS A 8 23.53 11.94 8.19
C LYS A 8 22.67 10.87 8.87
N MET A 9 21.52 10.55 8.27
CA MET A 9 20.91 9.24 8.50
C MET A 9 20.09 8.78 7.29
N PHE A 10 20.68 8.92 6.09
CA PHE A 10 20.30 8.06 4.96
C PHE A 10 21.10 6.76 5.10
N VAL A 11 20.67 5.89 6.00
CA VAL A 11 21.19 4.52 6.08
C VAL A 11 20.45 3.71 5.03
N ARG A 12 21.22 3.14 4.10
CA ARG A 12 20.81 2.24 3.01
C ARG A 12 19.70 1.27 3.45
N PHE A 13 18.54 1.39 2.79
CA PHE A 13 17.41 0.46 2.93
C PHE A 13 17.70 -0.95 2.37
N ASP A 14 18.74 -1.10 1.54
CA ASP A 14 19.11 -2.36 0.87
C ASP A 14 19.55 -3.49 1.84
N GLY A 15 19.83 -3.17 3.12
CA GLY A 15 20.34 -4.16 4.08
C GLY A 15 19.30 -5.17 4.57
N MET A 16 18.05 -4.74 4.77
CA MET A 16 17.01 -5.59 5.38
C MET A 16 16.30 -6.50 4.37
N GLU A 17 16.13 -6.05 3.12
CA GLU A 17 15.66 -6.91 2.03
C GLU A 17 16.63 -8.09 1.78
N ASN A 18 17.93 -7.86 1.93
CA ASN A 18 18.94 -8.91 1.79
C ASN A 18 18.93 -9.90 2.95
N GLN A 19 18.60 -9.48 4.17
CA GLN A 19 18.48 -10.40 5.31
C GLN A 19 17.26 -11.32 5.18
N GLY A 20 16.12 -10.81 4.69
CA GLY A 20 14.94 -11.63 4.38
C GLY A 20 15.17 -12.59 3.20
N ARG A 21 15.94 -12.18 2.19
CA ARG A 21 16.36 -13.06 1.07
C ARG A 21 17.24 -14.23 1.51
N ASN A 22 18.03 -14.06 2.57
CA ASN A 22 19.01 -15.04 3.02
C ASN A 22 18.47 -16.00 4.10
N GLN A 23 17.26 -15.77 4.64
CA GLN A 23 16.64 -16.73 5.56
C GLN A 23 16.07 -17.92 4.80
N GLN A 24 16.41 -19.13 5.24
CA GLN A 24 15.79 -20.36 4.75
C GLN A 24 14.30 -20.34 5.07
N GLN A 25 13.47 -20.20 4.04
CA GLN A 25 12.02 -20.26 4.15
C GLN A 25 11.63 -21.66 4.63
N PRO A 26 10.90 -21.82 5.74
CA PRO A 26 10.39 -23.11 6.17
C PRO A 26 9.37 -23.62 5.14
N ASN A 27 9.56 -24.85 4.65
CA ASN A 27 8.75 -25.52 3.61
C ASN A 27 8.79 -24.87 2.22
N ASN A 28 9.93 -24.89 1.54
CA ASN A 28 9.99 -24.45 0.14
C ASN A 28 10.54 -25.54 -0.79
N PRO A 29 9.77 -26.06 -1.77
CA PRO A 29 10.36 -26.73 -2.91
C PRO A 29 10.39 -25.77 -4.11
N VAL A 30 10.79 -24.51 -3.93
CA VAL A 30 11.12 -23.67 -5.08
C VAL A 30 12.12 -22.57 -4.72
N THR A 31 13.36 -22.76 -5.16
CA THR A 31 14.36 -21.69 -5.28
C THR A 31 13.75 -20.47 -5.99
N LEU A 32 14.27 -19.27 -5.74
CA LEU A 32 13.81 -18.05 -6.43
C LEU A 32 13.77 -18.22 -7.96
N THR A 33 14.74 -18.96 -8.51
CA THR A 33 14.80 -19.33 -9.93
C THR A 33 13.60 -20.16 -10.35
N GLN A 34 13.21 -21.16 -9.55
CA GLN A 34 12.04 -22.00 -9.85
C GLN A 34 10.72 -21.23 -9.66
N VAL A 35 10.60 -20.35 -8.67
CA VAL A 35 9.43 -19.44 -8.55
C VAL A 35 9.34 -18.53 -9.78
N ALA A 36 10.45 -17.90 -10.17
CA ALA A 36 10.49 -17.05 -11.35
C ALA A 36 10.13 -17.83 -12.63
N HIS A 37 10.61 -19.08 -12.75
CA HIS A 37 10.27 -19.96 -13.87
C HIS A 37 8.78 -20.34 -13.88
N LEU A 38 8.20 -20.67 -12.71
CA LEU A 38 6.76 -20.94 -12.58
C LEU A 38 5.91 -19.72 -12.94
N LEU A 39 6.29 -18.53 -12.46
CA LEU A 39 5.61 -17.29 -12.80
C LEU A 39 5.69 -17.01 -14.31
N ARG A 40 6.87 -17.17 -14.92
CA ARG A 40 7.05 -17.03 -16.38
C ARG A 40 6.19 -18.02 -17.14
N ARG A 41 6.17 -19.30 -16.75
CA ARG A 41 5.33 -20.32 -17.38
C ARG A 41 3.84 -20.00 -17.27
N LYS A 42 3.36 -19.60 -16.09
CA LYS A 42 1.96 -19.23 -15.89
C LYS A 42 1.59 -17.98 -16.71
N THR A 43 2.49 -17.00 -16.76
CA THR A 43 2.31 -15.77 -17.54
C THR A 43 2.29 -16.06 -19.04
N ALA A 44 3.22 -16.89 -19.53
CA ALA A 44 3.28 -17.32 -20.92
C ALA A 44 2.02 -18.10 -21.31
N ALA A 45 1.56 -19.03 -20.47
CA ALA A 45 0.33 -19.78 -20.71
C ALA A 45 -0.90 -18.88 -20.80
N LEU A 46 -1.03 -17.87 -19.92
CA LEU A 46 -2.10 -16.87 -20.00
C LEU A 46 -2.00 -16.02 -21.27
N TRP A 47 -0.78 -15.66 -21.66
CA TRP A 47 -0.52 -14.89 -22.88
C TRP A 47 -0.84 -15.69 -24.14
N GLU A 48 -0.45 -16.97 -24.22
CA GLU A 48 -0.74 -17.90 -25.32
C GLU A 48 -2.23 -18.24 -25.42
N ALA A 49 -2.91 -18.38 -24.27
CA ALA A 49 -4.36 -18.59 -24.23
C ALA A 49 -5.15 -17.36 -24.72
N ALA A 50 -4.59 -16.15 -24.59
CA ALA A 50 -5.16 -14.97 -25.17
C ALA A 50 -4.96 -14.99 -26.70
N SER A 51 -6.04 -15.15 -27.45
CA SER A 51 -6.08 -15.02 -28.91
C SER A 51 -6.43 -13.57 -29.31
N GLY A 52 -6.01 -13.14 -30.51
CA GLY A 52 -6.35 -11.84 -31.08
C GLY A 52 -5.15 -10.95 -31.40
N SER A 53 -5.41 -9.68 -31.70
CA SER A 53 -4.37 -8.65 -31.89
C SER A 53 -3.58 -8.45 -30.59
N TYR A 54 -2.41 -7.79 -30.67
CA TYR A 54 -1.59 -7.52 -29.48
C TYR A 54 -2.38 -6.77 -28.38
N ASP A 55 -3.21 -5.79 -28.77
CA ASP A 55 -4.04 -5.03 -27.85
C ASP A 55 -5.10 -5.92 -27.19
N ASP A 56 -5.74 -6.79 -27.99
CA ASP A 56 -6.74 -7.76 -27.52
C ASP A 56 -6.14 -8.78 -26.55
N ARG A 57 -4.91 -9.24 -26.80
CA ARG A 57 -4.16 -10.13 -25.89
C ARG A 57 -3.78 -9.42 -24.60
N THR A 58 -3.33 -8.18 -24.69
CA THR A 58 -2.98 -7.36 -23.52
C THR A 58 -4.21 -7.10 -22.66
N GLN A 59 -5.36 -6.82 -23.28
CA GLN A 59 -6.63 -6.67 -22.60
C GLN A 59 -7.04 -7.96 -21.88
N LYS A 60 -7.10 -9.10 -22.57
CA LYS A 60 -7.47 -10.40 -21.98
C LYS A 60 -6.52 -10.85 -20.88
N PHE A 61 -5.22 -10.61 -21.03
CA PHE A 61 -4.23 -10.90 -19.99
C PHE A 61 -4.50 -10.05 -18.73
N ASN A 62 -4.76 -8.76 -18.91
CA ASN A 62 -5.09 -7.87 -17.80
C ASN A 62 -6.43 -8.24 -17.16
N GLU A 63 -7.44 -8.61 -17.94
CA GLU A 63 -8.73 -9.09 -17.46
C GLU A 63 -8.56 -10.39 -16.66
N ALA A 64 -7.81 -11.38 -17.16
CA ALA A 64 -7.52 -12.61 -16.42
C ALA A 64 -6.75 -12.34 -15.12
N ARG A 65 -5.86 -11.34 -15.11
CA ARG A 65 -5.15 -10.89 -13.91
C ARG A 65 -6.07 -10.17 -12.92
N ARG A 66 -7.07 -9.45 -13.40
CA ARG A 66 -8.08 -8.73 -12.61
C ARG A 66 -9.27 -9.59 -12.21
N ALA A 67 -9.50 -10.72 -12.89
CA ALA A 67 -10.69 -11.56 -12.73
C ALA A 67 -10.85 -12.14 -11.31
N GLY A 68 -9.84 -12.02 -10.45
CA GLY A 68 -9.91 -12.36 -9.03
C GLY A 68 -9.73 -11.20 -8.06
N ASP A 69 -9.62 -9.95 -8.50
CA ASP A 69 -9.40 -8.80 -7.61
C ASP A 69 -10.45 -7.71 -7.82
N TYR A 70 -11.36 -7.58 -6.86
CA TYR A 70 -12.41 -6.57 -6.87
C TYR A 70 -11.91 -5.16 -6.53
N ILE A 71 -10.60 -4.94 -6.35
CA ILE A 71 -10.06 -3.61 -6.01
C ILE A 71 -10.43 -2.53 -7.03
N GLY A 72 -10.59 -2.90 -8.31
CA GLY A 72 -10.97 -1.97 -9.39
C GLY A 72 -12.44 -1.54 -9.37
N VAL A 73 -13.31 -2.23 -8.62
CA VAL A 73 -14.74 -1.92 -8.49
C VAL A 73 -15.09 -1.25 -7.15
N LEU A 74 -14.10 -1.02 -6.29
CA LEU A 74 -14.25 -0.29 -5.05
C LEU A 74 -14.25 1.22 -5.30
N ASP A 75 -14.76 1.98 -4.32
CA ASP A 75 -14.52 3.42 -4.32
C ASP A 75 -13.01 3.72 -4.19
N ARG A 76 -12.59 4.91 -4.63
CA ARG A 76 -11.17 5.29 -4.64
C ARG A 76 -10.56 5.26 -3.25
N CYS A 77 -11.31 5.63 -2.21
CA CYS A 77 -10.81 5.67 -0.84
C CYS A 77 -10.58 4.25 -0.29
N ASP A 78 -11.53 3.34 -0.49
CA ASP A 78 -11.44 1.94 -0.09
C ASP A 78 -10.32 1.21 -0.84
N ALA A 79 -10.25 1.41 -2.16
CA ALA A 79 -9.19 0.83 -2.98
C ALA A 79 -7.79 1.27 -2.51
N VAL A 80 -7.60 2.56 -2.21
CA VAL A 80 -6.33 3.08 -1.70
C VAL A 80 -6.01 2.49 -0.32
N GLN A 81 -7.00 2.39 0.57
CA GLN A 81 -6.80 1.86 1.90
C GLN A 81 -6.37 0.38 1.86
N LEU A 82 -7.07 -0.46 1.09
CA LEU A 82 -6.69 -1.86 0.93
C LEU A 82 -5.36 -2.02 0.20
N PHE A 83 -5.10 -1.21 -0.82
CA PHE A 83 -3.81 -1.24 -1.52
C PHE A 83 -2.65 -0.97 -0.56
N ARG A 84 -2.78 0.05 0.30
CA ARG A 84 -1.77 0.38 1.33
C ARG A 84 -1.55 -0.80 2.29
N VAL A 85 -2.62 -1.42 2.76
CA VAL A 85 -2.53 -2.60 3.66
C VAL A 85 -1.86 -3.77 2.95
N ARG A 86 -2.31 -4.14 1.75
CA ARG A 86 -1.74 -5.24 0.95
C ARG A 86 -0.26 -5.02 0.64
N ALA A 87 0.16 -3.78 0.47
CA ALA A 87 1.56 -3.44 0.22
C ALA A 87 2.42 -3.37 1.51
N GLY A 88 1.84 -3.44 2.71
CA GLY A 88 2.56 -3.18 3.97
C GLY A 88 2.95 -1.70 4.14
N HIS A 89 2.14 -0.82 3.54
CA HIS A 89 2.26 0.64 3.51
C HIS A 89 1.13 1.31 4.31
N SER A 90 0.51 0.60 5.24
CA SER A 90 -0.57 1.16 6.05
C SER A 90 -0.04 2.10 7.14
N LEU A 91 -0.94 2.87 7.74
CA LEU A 91 -0.65 3.71 8.91
C LEU A 91 -0.88 2.94 10.22
N LEU A 92 -0.86 1.60 10.18
CA LEU A 92 -0.89 0.77 11.37
C LEU A 92 0.50 0.75 12.02
N ARG A 93 0.56 0.71 13.35
CA ARG A 93 1.84 0.79 14.07
C ARG A 93 2.78 -0.37 13.77
N SER A 94 2.28 -1.57 13.47
CA SER A 94 3.13 -2.68 12.98
C SER A 94 3.89 -2.32 11.69
N ASP A 95 3.20 -1.76 10.70
CA ASP A 95 3.82 -1.29 9.44
C ASP A 95 4.77 -0.11 9.68
N MET A 96 4.37 0.86 10.50
CA MET A 96 5.20 2.00 10.85
C MET A 96 6.45 1.58 11.63
N PHE A 97 6.35 0.63 12.54
CA PHE A 97 7.47 0.09 13.31
C PHE A 97 8.47 -0.61 12.40
N ARG A 98 8.01 -1.45 11.46
CA ARG A 98 8.87 -2.07 10.43
C ARG A 98 9.67 -1.04 9.62
N ARG A 99 9.12 0.17 9.44
CA ARG A 99 9.75 1.30 8.75
C ARG A 99 10.52 2.26 9.64
N LYS A 100 10.56 1.99 10.96
CA LYS A 100 11.17 2.86 11.99
C LYS A 100 10.51 4.25 12.10
N TRP A 101 9.22 4.33 11.78
CA TRP A 101 8.39 5.54 11.98
C TRP A 101 7.63 5.52 13.30
N SER A 102 7.55 4.37 13.94
CA SER A 102 6.99 4.19 15.29
C SER A 102 7.98 3.44 16.16
N ALA A 103 8.06 3.80 17.44
CA ALA A 103 8.87 3.10 18.44
C ALA A 103 8.17 1.86 19.02
N THR A 104 6.87 1.71 18.77
CA THR A 104 6.04 0.63 19.34
C THR A 104 5.05 0.09 18.31
N THR A 105 4.64 -1.16 18.50
CA THR A 105 3.57 -1.83 17.77
C THR A 105 2.25 -1.81 18.51
N VAL A 106 2.21 -1.34 19.77
CA VAL A 106 1.01 -1.38 20.63
C VAL A 106 -0.16 -0.62 20.01
N CYS A 107 -1.34 -1.25 20.01
CA CYS A 107 -2.59 -0.71 19.49
C CYS A 107 -2.98 0.60 20.18
N ARG A 108 -3.17 1.64 19.37
CA ARG A 108 -3.53 2.98 19.84
C ARG A 108 -4.93 3.08 20.47
N LEU A 109 -5.82 2.14 20.19
CA LEU A 109 -7.18 2.18 20.72
C LEU A 109 -7.32 1.32 21.98
N CYS A 110 -6.92 0.06 21.93
CA CYS A 110 -7.19 -0.90 23.01
C CYS A 110 -5.96 -1.32 23.83
N GLY A 111 -4.74 -0.88 23.45
CA GLY A 111 -3.52 -1.23 24.18
C GLY A 111 -2.97 -2.64 23.94
N GLU A 112 -3.59 -3.44 23.06
CA GLU A 112 -3.06 -4.74 22.63
C GLU A 112 -1.63 -4.64 22.04
N GLU A 113 -0.85 -5.71 22.17
CA GLU A 113 0.60 -5.69 21.86
C GLU A 113 0.90 -5.33 20.39
N ASN A 114 0.05 -5.77 19.47
CA ASN A 114 0.27 -5.65 18.03
C ASN A 114 -0.90 -4.99 17.32
N GLU A 115 -0.68 -3.77 16.84
CA GLU A 115 -1.54 -3.04 15.92
C GLU A 115 -1.23 -3.46 14.48
N ASP A 116 -1.69 -4.65 14.10
CA ASP A 116 -1.62 -5.15 12.74
C ASP A 116 -3.01 -5.27 12.10
N CYS A 117 -3.06 -5.65 10.83
CA CYS A 117 -4.31 -5.76 10.10
C CYS A 117 -5.24 -6.83 10.71
N SER A 118 -4.67 -7.93 11.21
CA SER A 118 -5.45 -9.01 11.84
C SER A 118 -6.11 -8.50 13.12
N HIS A 119 -5.35 -7.82 13.97
CA HIS A 119 -5.86 -7.20 15.17
C HIS A 119 -6.95 -6.15 14.84
N VAL A 120 -6.69 -5.21 13.92
CA VAL A 120 -7.68 -4.18 13.60
C VAL A 120 -8.96 -4.76 13.02
N LEU A 121 -8.87 -5.73 12.12
CA LEU A 121 -10.05 -6.31 11.47
C LEU A 121 -10.82 -7.28 12.36
N PHE A 122 -10.17 -8.01 13.26
CA PHE A 122 -10.82 -9.11 13.99
C PHE A 122 -10.70 -9.00 15.52
N GLY A 123 -9.58 -8.51 16.04
CA GLY A 123 -9.25 -8.56 17.48
C GLY A 123 -9.51 -7.27 18.27
N CYS A 124 -9.60 -6.11 17.64
CA CYS A 124 -9.64 -4.84 18.37
C CYS A 124 -10.96 -4.67 19.14
N GLY A 125 -10.91 -4.68 20.47
CA GLY A 125 -12.09 -4.56 21.34
C GLY A 125 -12.89 -3.28 21.10
N GLU A 126 -12.19 -2.17 20.83
CA GLU A 126 -12.76 -0.84 20.56
C GLU A 126 -13.54 -0.75 19.23
N LEU A 127 -13.39 -1.75 18.36
CA LEU A 127 -14.14 -1.86 17.11
C LEU A 127 -15.23 -2.94 17.15
N SER A 128 -15.40 -3.66 18.26
CA SER A 128 -16.36 -4.75 18.39
C SER A 128 -17.79 -4.33 18.01
N GLY A 129 -18.25 -3.17 18.46
CA GLY A 129 -19.59 -2.65 18.15
C GLY A 129 -19.79 -2.18 16.70
N ILE A 130 -18.72 -2.11 15.90
CA ILE A 130 -18.77 -1.75 14.48
C ILE A 130 -18.70 -3.00 13.60
N ARG A 131 -18.09 -4.08 14.11
CA ARG A 131 -18.02 -5.35 13.37
C ARG A 131 -19.42 -5.95 13.24
N GLU A 132 -19.75 -6.34 12.01
CA GLU A 132 -20.96 -7.10 11.73
C GLU A 132 -20.82 -8.52 12.32
N THR A 133 -21.94 -9.14 12.67
CA THR A 133 -21.96 -10.40 13.42
C THR A 133 -21.39 -11.58 12.62
N ASP A 134 -21.44 -11.51 11.29
CA ASP A 134 -20.89 -12.49 10.34
C ASP A 134 -19.38 -12.32 10.09
N TRP A 135 -18.76 -11.29 10.68
CA TRP A 135 -17.37 -10.94 10.42
C TRP A 135 -16.36 -11.87 11.08
N SER A 136 -16.79 -12.67 12.07
CA SER A 136 -15.92 -13.61 12.80
C SER A 136 -15.42 -14.78 11.94
N ASP A 137 -16.16 -15.13 10.90
CA ASP A 137 -15.92 -16.36 10.12
C ASP A 137 -15.02 -16.09 8.89
N ILE A 138 -14.63 -14.84 8.69
CA ILE A 138 -13.86 -14.39 7.52
C ILE A 138 -12.37 -14.44 7.85
N THR A 139 -11.59 -15.06 6.99
CA THR A 139 -10.13 -15.04 7.10
C THR A 139 -9.55 -13.68 6.70
N LEU A 140 -8.34 -13.35 7.17
CA LEU A 140 -7.63 -12.14 6.71
C LEU A 140 -7.49 -12.09 5.19
N GLN A 141 -7.30 -13.26 4.54
CA GLN A 141 -7.19 -13.34 3.10
C GLN A 141 -8.50 -12.99 2.40
N GLU A 142 -9.64 -13.49 2.90
CA GLU A 142 -10.96 -13.17 2.35
C GLU A 142 -11.35 -11.71 2.62
N ALA A 143 -10.99 -11.15 3.76
CA ALA A 143 -11.22 -9.74 4.06
C ALA A 143 -10.46 -8.81 3.11
N LEU A 144 -9.23 -9.18 2.74
CA LEU A 144 -8.36 -8.33 1.93
C LEU A 144 -8.43 -8.61 0.42
N TRP A 145 -8.72 -9.84 -0.02
CA TRP A 145 -8.74 -10.27 -1.43
C TRP A 145 -10.00 -11.05 -1.84
N GLY A 146 -10.98 -11.20 -0.95
CA GLY A 146 -12.22 -11.95 -1.21
C GLY A 146 -13.26 -11.16 -2.00
N SER A 147 -14.52 -11.30 -1.61
CA SER A 147 -15.63 -10.61 -2.29
C SER A 147 -15.52 -9.08 -2.17
N LYS A 148 -16.21 -8.37 -3.07
CA LYS A 148 -16.32 -6.91 -3.01
C LYS A 148 -16.85 -6.46 -1.65
N GLU A 149 -17.86 -7.13 -1.11
CA GLU A 149 -18.50 -6.82 0.17
C GLU A 149 -17.51 -6.92 1.32
N ASN A 150 -16.72 -7.99 1.36
CA ASN A 150 -15.68 -8.17 2.37
C ASN A 150 -14.61 -7.09 2.26
N MET A 151 -14.16 -6.78 1.05
CA MET A 151 -13.17 -5.74 0.82
C MET A 151 -13.66 -4.35 1.27
N VAL A 152 -14.90 -3.98 0.96
CA VAL A 152 -15.52 -2.72 1.43
C VAL A 152 -15.59 -2.67 2.95
N ARG A 153 -16.09 -3.74 3.60
CA ARG A 153 -16.19 -3.82 5.06
C ARG A 153 -14.81 -3.69 5.73
N ALA A 154 -13.80 -4.39 5.21
CA ALA A 154 -12.42 -4.30 5.71
C ALA A 154 -11.86 -2.88 5.59
N ALA A 155 -12.02 -2.26 4.41
CA ALA A 155 -11.55 -0.91 4.15
C ALA A 155 -12.23 0.12 5.08
N ARG A 156 -13.54 -0.02 5.31
CA ARG A 156 -14.30 0.80 6.26
C ARG A 156 -13.78 0.67 7.69
N LEU A 157 -13.58 -0.55 8.18
CA LEU A 157 -13.04 -0.79 9.53
C LEU A 157 -11.65 -0.16 9.70
N LEU A 158 -10.76 -0.35 8.73
CA LEU A 158 -9.43 0.25 8.72
C LEU A 158 -9.49 1.79 8.75
N ARG A 159 -10.41 2.39 7.99
CA ARG A 159 -10.59 3.84 7.95
C ARG A 159 -11.08 4.39 9.29
N VAL A 160 -12.08 3.74 9.89
CA VAL A 160 -12.59 4.12 11.22
C VAL A 160 -11.49 3.98 12.27
N PHE A 161 -10.74 2.87 12.23
CA PHE A 161 -9.60 2.65 13.11
C PHE A 161 -8.60 3.80 13.02
N ILE A 162 -8.10 4.09 11.81
CA ILE A 162 -7.09 5.13 11.59
C ILE A 162 -7.63 6.49 12.04
N SER A 163 -8.88 6.82 11.74
CA SER A 163 -9.49 8.09 12.14
C SER A 163 -9.59 8.25 13.66
N ARG A 164 -9.95 7.20 14.39
CA ARG A 164 -9.99 7.22 15.86
C ARG A 164 -8.58 7.30 16.44
N ALA A 165 -7.67 6.51 15.90
CA ALA A 165 -6.30 6.43 16.37
C ALA A 165 -5.54 7.75 16.16
N THR A 166 -5.78 8.47 15.06
CA THR A 166 -5.17 9.78 14.82
C THR A 166 -5.70 10.86 15.75
N ARG A 167 -6.97 10.81 16.15
CA ARG A 167 -7.56 11.75 17.12
C ARG A 167 -6.96 11.59 18.51
N LEU A 168 -6.71 10.36 18.95
CA LEU A 168 -6.09 10.10 20.25
C LEU A 168 -4.61 10.49 20.32
N THR A 169 -3.93 10.55 19.17
CA THR A 169 -2.52 10.95 19.10
C THR A 169 -2.33 12.44 18.82
N ALA A 170 -3.41 13.19 18.59
CA ALA A 170 -3.29 14.64 18.48
C ALA A 170 -2.81 15.16 19.84
N PRO A 171 -1.73 15.97 19.90
CA PRO A 171 -1.37 16.63 21.14
C PRO A 171 -2.61 17.36 21.63
N GLU A 172 -2.96 17.19 22.92
CA GLU A 172 -3.99 18.03 23.51
C GLU A 172 -3.60 19.48 23.18
N PRO A 173 -4.52 20.30 22.67
CA PRO A 173 -4.21 21.69 22.39
C PRO A 173 -3.64 22.24 23.69
N GLU A 174 -2.33 22.58 23.68
CA GLU A 174 -1.67 23.19 24.84
C GLU A 174 -2.61 24.31 25.27
N ALA A 175 -3.14 24.17 26.49
CA ALA A 175 -4.20 25.06 26.99
C ALA A 175 -3.74 26.47 26.68
N ALA A 176 -4.49 27.14 25.79
CA ALA A 176 -4.08 28.41 25.20
C ALA A 176 -3.52 29.28 26.31
N ASP A 177 -2.22 29.55 26.26
CA ASP A 177 -1.52 30.28 27.31
C ASP A 177 -2.26 31.61 27.49
N PRO A 178 -2.94 31.83 28.63
CA PRO A 178 -3.76 33.02 28.82
C PRO A 178 -2.92 34.31 28.77
N ASP A 179 -1.60 34.19 28.94
CA ASP A 179 -0.66 35.30 28.90
C ASP A 179 0.03 35.47 27.53
N ASN A 180 -0.21 34.58 26.57
CA ASN A 180 0.17 34.79 25.18
C ASN A 180 -1.04 35.40 24.45
N PRO A 181 -1.16 36.74 24.37
CA PRO A 181 -2.26 37.37 23.65
C PRO A 181 -2.25 36.76 22.25
N THR A 182 -3.36 36.12 21.89
CA THR A 182 -3.54 35.56 20.56
C THR A 182 -3.27 36.71 19.60
N VAL A 183 -2.09 36.70 18.98
CA VAL A 183 -1.74 37.67 17.96
C VAL A 183 -2.79 37.39 16.89
N GLU A 184 -3.77 38.29 16.78
CA GLU A 184 -4.76 38.20 15.72
C GLU A 184 -3.94 38.05 14.44
N PRO A 185 -4.18 37.00 13.65
CA PRO A 185 -3.38 36.77 12.46
C PRO A 185 -3.47 38.05 11.63
N ASP A 186 -2.33 38.74 11.49
CA ASP A 186 -2.23 39.94 10.66
C ASP A 186 -2.95 39.63 9.35
N SER A 187 -3.93 40.47 9.02
CA SER A 187 -4.84 40.29 7.88
C SER A 187 -4.15 40.28 6.51
N ASP A 188 -2.83 40.27 6.48
CA ASP A 188 -1.97 40.14 5.31
C ASP A 188 -1.58 38.67 5.03
N VAL A 189 -2.42 37.71 5.43
CA VAL A 189 -2.32 36.33 4.95
C VAL A 189 -2.61 36.33 3.45
N LEU A 190 -1.53 36.25 2.68
CA LEU A 190 -1.48 36.00 1.24
C LEU A 190 -2.60 35.04 0.81
N ASP A 191 -3.38 35.44 -0.20
CA ASP A 191 -4.37 34.63 -0.95
C ASP A 191 -3.78 33.25 -1.33
N LEU A 192 -3.85 32.27 -0.44
CA LEU A 192 -3.42 30.90 -0.66
C LEU A 192 -4.39 30.11 -1.57
N ASP A 193 -5.50 30.73 -1.97
CA ASP A 193 -6.47 30.16 -2.92
C ASP A 193 -6.00 30.23 -4.40
N LYS A 194 -4.84 30.83 -4.70
CA LYS A 194 -4.33 30.93 -6.08
C LYS A 194 -3.59 29.68 -6.57
N ASP A 195 -3.25 28.75 -5.68
CA ASP A 195 -2.47 27.54 -6.02
C ASP A 195 -3.24 26.23 -5.85
N ILE A 196 -4.58 26.26 -5.78
CA ILE A 196 -5.37 25.03 -5.87
C ILE A 196 -5.32 24.55 -7.33
N PRO A 197 -4.68 23.40 -7.63
CA PRO A 197 -4.58 22.93 -9.00
C PRO A 197 -5.98 22.73 -9.58
N THR A 198 -6.19 23.30 -10.76
CA THR A 198 -7.44 23.15 -11.51
C THR A 198 -7.72 21.67 -11.80
N ARG A 199 -8.98 21.34 -12.06
CA ARG A 199 -9.41 19.96 -12.37
C ARG A 199 -8.54 19.29 -13.43
N ASP A 200 -8.04 20.04 -14.41
CA ASP A 200 -7.19 19.52 -15.48
C ASP A 200 -5.74 19.30 -15.02
N GLN A 201 -5.19 20.16 -14.14
CA GLN A 201 -3.89 19.94 -13.50
C GLN A 201 -3.91 18.75 -12.52
N ALA A 202 -5.05 18.49 -11.88
CA ALA A 202 -5.25 17.30 -11.05
C ALA A 202 -5.35 15.99 -11.87
N LEU A 203 -5.70 16.07 -13.16
CA LEU A 203 -5.69 14.92 -14.07
C LEU A 203 -4.26 14.57 -14.53
N ASP A 204 -3.41 15.56 -14.79
CA ASP A 204 -1.99 15.35 -15.11
C ASP A 204 -1.23 14.72 -13.94
N LEU A 205 -1.46 15.17 -12.69
CA LEU A 205 -0.91 14.52 -11.48
C LEU A 205 -1.39 13.06 -11.31
N ASN A 206 -2.56 12.69 -11.85
CA ASN A 206 -3.02 11.30 -11.86
C ASN A 206 -2.34 10.45 -12.95
N GLN A 207 -1.90 11.06 -14.05
CA GLN A 207 -1.18 10.38 -15.12
C GLN A 207 0.23 9.98 -14.65
N ASP A 208 0.92 10.87 -13.92
CA ASP A 208 2.21 10.57 -13.29
C ASP A 208 2.11 9.45 -12.25
N ILE A 209 1.04 9.41 -11.44
CA ILE A 209 0.83 8.33 -10.44
C ILE A 209 0.48 6.98 -11.12
N LEU A 210 -0.18 7.00 -12.29
CA LEU A 210 -0.41 5.80 -13.09
C LEU A 210 0.88 5.30 -13.76
N GLU A 211 1.80 6.19 -14.14
CA GLU A 211 3.15 5.80 -14.59
C GLU A 211 3.96 5.17 -13.45
N TRP A 212 3.80 5.63 -12.20
CA TRP A 212 4.42 4.97 -11.04
C TRP A 212 3.87 3.55 -10.79
N LYS A 213 2.62 3.25 -11.17
CA LYS A 213 2.10 1.86 -11.18
C LYS A 213 2.73 0.98 -12.26
N LEU A 214 3.26 1.57 -13.32
CA LEU A 214 4.00 0.85 -14.39
C LEU A 214 5.49 0.67 -14.04
N VAL A 215 6.09 1.59 -13.28
CA VAL A 215 7.53 1.53 -12.94
C VAL A 215 7.84 0.58 -11.78
N ILE A 216 6.90 0.32 -10.85
CA ILE A 216 7.18 -0.50 -9.66
C ILE A 216 7.11 -2.03 -9.90
N TYR A 217 6.66 -2.52 -11.06
CA TYR A 217 6.70 -3.97 -11.32
C TYR A 217 6.88 -4.36 -12.80
N VAL A 218 8.00 -3.93 -13.39
CA VAL A 218 8.61 -4.63 -14.53
C VAL A 218 10.10 -4.75 -14.24
N PRO A 219 10.67 -5.93 -13.95
CA PRO A 219 12.11 -6.06 -14.05
C PRO A 219 12.46 -5.75 -15.50
N LYS A 220 13.27 -4.71 -15.74
CA LYS A 220 13.81 -4.34 -17.05
C LYS A 220 14.38 -5.60 -17.73
N ALA A 221 13.58 -6.23 -18.58
CA ALA A 221 13.92 -7.43 -19.33
C ALA A 221 13.89 -7.16 -20.83
N THR A 222 14.10 -5.92 -21.25
CA THR A 222 14.00 -5.49 -22.65
C THR A 222 15.34 -5.36 -23.39
N THR A 223 16.46 -5.88 -22.85
CA THR A 223 17.75 -5.80 -23.57
C THR A 223 18.33 -7.14 -24.05
N CYS A 224 17.67 -8.28 -23.87
CA CYS A 224 18.26 -9.59 -24.24
C CYS A 224 17.52 -10.43 -25.30
N MET A 225 16.48 -9.93 -25.96
CA MET A 225 15.77 -10.71 -26.99
C MET A 225 16.28 -10.54 -28.43
N SER A 226 17.35 -9.77 -28.67
CA SER A 226 17.87 -9.55 -30.03
C SER A 226 18.94 -10.56 -30.49
N ILE A 227 19.33 -11.54 -29.66
CA ILE A 227 20.44 -12.48 -29.96
C ILE A 227 19.97 -13.89 -30.35
N LEU A 228 18.67 -14.21 -30.24
CA LEU A 228 18.17 -15.59 -30.44
C LEU A 228 17.34 -15.82 -31.72
N LEU A 229 17.43 -14.94 -32.72
CA LEU A 229 16.96 -15.24 -34.07
C LEU A 229 18.15 -15.30 -35.01
N GLY A 230 18.85 -16.45 -34.95
CA GLY A 230 19.74 -16.88 -36.00
C GLY A 230 19.00 -16.91 -37.33
N LYS A 231 19.30 -15.95 -38.19
CA LYS A 231 19.05 -16.06 -39.62
C LYS A 231 20.14 -16.93 -40.20
N THR A 232 19.84 -18.21 -40.39
CA THR A 232 20.34 -18.96 -41.55
C THR A 232 19.49 -18.54 -42.74
N ILE A 233 20.06 -17.70 -43.59
CA ILE A 233 19.65 -17.52 -44.98
C ILE A 233 20.92 -17.83 -45.79
N ASP A 234 20.74 -18.64 -46.83
CA ASP A 234 21.74 -19.31 -47.68
C ASP A 234 23.08 -18.60 -47.93
#